data_AF-A0A166N3S9-F1
#
_entry.id   AF-A0A166N3S9-F1
#
_cell.length_a   1.000
_cell.length_b   1.000
_cell.length_c   1.000
_cell.angle_alpha   90.00
_cell.angle_beta   90.00
_cell.angle_gamma   90.00
#
_symmetry.space_group_name_H-M   'P 1'
#
loop_
_entity.id
_entity.type
_entity.pdbx_description
1 polymer ?
#
loop_
_entity_poly.entity_id
_entity_poly.type
_entity_poly.pdbx_seq_one_letter_code
_entity_poly.pdbx_strand_id
1 'polypeptide(L)'
;MPQSRQIQYQPLRDCDSDDNGESTSKECRESEEINGKSALHRWWISAVLVQFALIVLYTGGAVAATKWASAESAPDLHGKRSLVCRYSPQFSNSQVKAFAGLVVKYEMKMFDPFPTSVFSGEPRPESALAWHNLMNNMTVRVTREELEAHNQTSVELPNGGHLAWIGAFHELHCVKILRRWAWREHFMPNLTAHQKAHQMVHVDHCLEALRNAAICRADTQALAVFKWDPSMPQPMLNTHRTMHRCVNWDAMMTSHESRFVSKEEVANMKNPLYDYEANKSNKLKERLG
;
A
#
# COMPACT_ATOMS: atom_id res chain seq x y z
N MET A 1 7.58 -29.54 30.44
CA MET A 1 7.38 -28.22 29.81
C MET A 1 8.32 -28.13 28.62
N PRO A 2 7.85 -28.00 27.37
CA PRO A 2 8.76 -27.93 26.23
C PRO A 2 9.37 -26.53 26.17
N GLN A 3 10.70 -26.47 26.13
CA GLN A 3 11.46 -25.23 25.93
C GLN A 3 11.10 -24.62 24.59
N SER A 4 10.62 -23.37 24.59
CA SER A 4 10.42 -22.59 23.37
C SER A 4 11.78 -22.34 22.72
N ARG A 5 11.96 -22.90 21.53
CA ARG A 5 13.15 -22.70 20.71
C ARG A 5 13.13 -21.23 20.25
N GLN A 6 14.01 -20.39 20.79
CA GLN A 6 14.19 -19.02 20.31
C GLN A 6 14.66 -19.07 18.86
N ILE A 7 13.79 -18.68 17.92
CA ILE A 7 14.18 -18.48 16.53
C ILE A 7 14.96 -17.18 16.52
N GLN A 8 16.28 -17.28 16.41
CA GLN A 8 17.16 -16.15 16.25
C GLN A 8 16.88 -15.55 14.87
N TYR A 9 16.34 -14.33 14.82
CA TYR A 9 16.13 -13.60 13.57
C TYR A 9 17.49 -13.43 12.89
N GLN A 10 17.68 -14.12 11.76
CA GLN A 10 18.72 -13.76 10.81
C GLN A 10 18.09 -12.76 9.85
N PRO A 11 18.69 -11.57 9.65
CA PRO A 11 18.29 -10.70 8.56
C PRO A 11 18.28 -11.54 7.30
N LEU A 12 17.15 -11.56 6.59
CA LEU A 12 17.17 -12.02 5.21
C LEU A 12 18.25 -11.18 4.53
N ARG A 13 19.20 -11.84 3.86
CA ARG A 13 20.11 -11.10 2.97
C ARG A 13 19.19 -10.38 2.00
N ASP A 14 19.10 -9.06 2.14
CA ASP A 14 18.48 -8.24 1.14
C ASP A 14 19.15 -8.64 -0.18
N CYS A 15 18.36 -9.04 -1.16
CA CYS A 15 18.85 -9.30 -2.51
C CYS A 15 19.24 -8.00 -3.22
N ASP A 16 19.39 -6.89 -2.49
CA ASP A 16 20.08 -5.70 -2.92
C ASP A 16 21.58 -6.02 -2.87
N SER A 17 22.04 -6.43 -4.04
CA SER A 17 23.33 -7.04 -4.33
C SER A 17 24.51 -6.15 -3.92
N ASP A 18 25.22 -6.60 -2.89
CA ASP A 18 26.67 -6.40 -2.76
C ASP A 18 27.36 -7.77 -2.69
N ASP A 19 28.55 -7.81 -3.31
CA ASP A 19 29.61 -8.83 -3.36
C ASP A 19 29.58 -9.98 -4.38
N ASN A 20 30.44 -9.79 -5.41
CA ASN A 20 31.64 -10.60 -5.70
C ASN A 20 31.53 -12.13 -5.56
N GLY A 21 31.54 -12.84 -6.70
CA GLY A 21 31.75 -14.29 -6.71
C GLY A 21 31.50 -14.94 -8.06
N GLU A 22 32.55 -14.95 -8.89
CA GLU A 22 32.92 -15.90 -9.94
C GLU A 22 32.00 -17.13 -10.14
N SER A 23 31.45 -17.28 -11.37
CA SER A 23 30.76 -18.49 -11.82
C SER A 23 31.09 -18.76 -13.29
N THR A 24 32.07 -19.62 -13.50
CA THR A 24 32.45 -20.19 -14.80
C THR A 24 31.38 -21.15 -15.33
N SER A 25 30.79 -20.86 -16.49
CA SER A 25 29.90 -21.79 -17.21
C SER A 25 30.73 -22.78 -18.05
N LYS A 26 30.50 -24.08 -17.85
CA LYS A 26 30.99 -25.14 -18.74
C LYS A 26 29.85 -25.60 -19.65
N GLU A 27 30.07 -25.47 -20.95
CA GLU A 27 29.23 -25.96 -22.03
C GLU A 27 29.69 -27.37 -22.41
N CYS A 28 28.78 -28.34 -22.50
CA CYS A 28 29.01 -29.63 -23.16
C CYS A 28 27.71 -30.07 -23.83
N ARG A 29 27.75 -30.19 -25.17
CA ARG A 29 26.70 -30.80 -25.98
C ARG A 29 27.33 -31.92 -26.78
N GLU A 30 26.72 -33.11 -26.70
CA GLU A 30 27.06 -34.27 -27.52
C GLU A 30 25.88 -34.58 -28.45
N SER A 31 26.18 -34.95 -29.69
CA SER A 31 25.19 -35.38 -30.68
C SER A 31 25.64 -36.70 -31.29
N GLU A 32 24.77 -37.71 -31.25
CA GLU A 32 24.90 -38.91 -32.07
C GLU A 32 23.79 -38.97 -33.12
N GLU A 33 24.20 -39.32 -34.33
CA GLU A 33 23.38 -39.54 -35.51
C GLU A 33 23.30 -41.06 -35.73
N ILE A 34 22.11 -41.62 -35.98
CA ILE A 34 21.98 -43.01 -36.44
C ILE A 34 21.07 -43.04 -37.67
N ASN A 35 21.64 -43.50 -38.78
CA ASN A 35 20.95 -43.68 -40.05
C ASN A 35 20.70 -45.18 -40.32
N GLY A 36 19.58 -45.48 -40.98
CA GLY A 36 19.34 -46.76 -41.67
C GLY A 36 18.07 -47.50 -41.27
N LYS A 37 17.13 -47.65 -42.22
CA LYS A 37 16.33 -48.88 -42.49
C LYS A 37 15.22 -48.60 -43.54
N SER A 38 15.58 -48.70 -44.81
CA SER A 38 14.68 -48.47 -45.97
C SER A 38 13.66 -49.60 -46.25
N ALA A 39 13.59 -50.64 -45.43
CA ALA A 39 12.63 -51.75 -45.62
C ALA A 39 11.57 -51.87 -44.50
N LEU A 40 11.86 -51.43 -43.28
CA LEU A 40 10.89 -51.37 -42.16
C LEU A 40 9.90 -50.21 -42.31
N HIS A 41 10.31 -49.13 -42.98
CA HIS A 41 9.52 -47.91 -43.10
C HIS A 41 8.18 -48.11 -43.84
N ARG A 42 8.13 -48.98 -44.85
CA ARG A 42 6.91 -49.19 -45.66
C ARG A 42 5.80 -49.93 -44.90
N TRP A 43 6.15 -50.92 -44.08
CA TRP A 43 5.16 -51.65 -43.27
C TRP A 43 4.64 -50.79 -42.11
N TRP A 44 5.52 -49.96 -41.53
CA TRP A 44 5.15 -48.97 -40.51
C TRP A 44 4.22 -47.88 -41.04
N ILE A 45 4.45 -47.36 -42.25
CA ILE A 45 3.55 -46.36 -42.84
C ILE A 45 2.15 -46.93 -43.04
N SER A 46 2.01 -48.15 -43.57
CA SER A 46 0.70 -48.80 -43.74
C SER A 46 -0.01 -49.03 -42.42
N ALA A 47 0.71 -49.49 -41.38
CA ALA A 47 0.13 -49.67 -40.04
C ALA A 47 -0.31 -48.34 -39.41
N VAL A 48 0.47 -47.27 -39.58
CA VAL A 48 0.12 -45.92 -39.08
C VAL A 48 -1.09 -45.35 -39.82
N LEU A 49 -1.21 -45.54 -41.14
CA LEU A 49 -2.37 -45.06 -41.90
C LEU A 49 -3.67 -45.78 -41.49
N VAL A 50 -3.60 -47.09 -41.21
CA VAL A 50 -4.76 -47.84 -40.70
C VAL A 50 -5.13 -47.39 -39.28
N GLN A 51 -4.15 -47.20 -38.39
CA GLN A 51 -4.38 -46.64 -37.05
C GLN A 51 -5.00 -45.23 -37.11
N PHE A 52 -4.49 -44.37 -38.00
CA PHE A 52 -5.01 -43.02 -38.17
C PHE A 52 -6.45 -43.03 -38.68
N ALA A 53 -6.77 -43.90 -39.65
CA ALA A 53 -8.14 -44.07 -40.13
C ALA A 53 -9.10 -44.53 -39.03
N LEU A 54 -8.67 -45.47 -38.17
CA LEU A 54 -9.47 -45.94 -37.03
C LEU A 54 -9.67 -44.83 -35.98
N ILE A 55 -8.65 -44.00 -35.71
CA ILE A 55 -8.75 -42.86 -34.79
C ILE A 55 -9.71 -41.80 -35.34
N VAL A 56 -9.64 -41.50 -36.65
CA VAL A 56 -10.55 -40.54 -37.29
C VAL A 56 -12.00 -41.05 -37.24
N LEU A 57 -12.23 -42.35 -37.46
CA LEU A 57 -13.57 -42.93 -37.34
C LEU A 57 -14.08 -42.90 -35.89
N TYR A 58 -13.23 -43.23 -34.91
CA TYR A 58 -13.58 -43.19 -33.50
C TYR A 58 -13.90 -41.77 -33.01
N THR A 59 -13.03 -40.80 -33.33
CA THR A 59 -13.22 -39.40 -32.93
C THR A 59 -14.38 -38.74 -33.67
N GLY A 60 -14.59 -39.05 -34.95
CA GLY A 60 -15.77 -38.62 -35.71
C GLY A 60 -17.08 -39.15 -35.11
N GLY A 61 -17.11 -40.43 -34.73
CA GLY A 61 -18.25 -41.03 -34.03
C GLY A 61 -18.52 -40.40 -32.66
N ALA A 62 -17.47 -40.15 -31.87
CA ALA A 62 -17.60 -39.51 -30.56
C ALA A 62 -18.09 -38.05 -30.63
N VAL A 63 -17.62 -37.28 -31.62
CA VAL A 63 -18.10 -35.90 -31.86
C VAL A 63 -19.54 -35.90 -32.35
N ALA A 64 -19.93 -36.85 -33.21
CA ALA A 64 -21.32 -37.00 -33.61
C ALA A 64 -22.23 -37.36 -32.43
N ALA A 65 -21.80 -38.28 -31.56
CA ALA A 65 -22.55 -38.70 -30.38
C ALA A 65 -22.71 -37.56 -29.34
N THR A 66 -21.66 -36.75 -29.11
CA THR A 66 -21.73 -35.58 -28.21
C THR A 66 -22.61 -34.47 -28.78
N LYS A 67 -22.64 -34.27 -30.11
CA LYS A 67 -23.59 -33.36 -30.76
C LYS A 67 -25.03 -33.87 -30.71
N TRP A 68 -25.25 -35.17 -30.87
CA TRP A 68 -26.58 -35.79 -30.74
C TRP A 68 -27.09 -35.69 -29.30
N ALA A 69 -26.26 -36.03 -28.31
CA ALA A 69 -26.58 -35.88 -26.89
C ALA A 69 -26.84 -34.43 -26.47
N SER A 70 -26.12 -33.47 -27.06
CA SER A 70 -26.37 -32.03 -26.82
C SER A 70 -27.64 -31.50 -27.50
N ALA A 71 -28.11 -32.15 -28.56
CA ALA A 71 -29.33 -31.76 -29.28
C ALA A 71 -30.60 -32.26 -28.57
N GLU A 72 -30.51 -33.38 -27.84
CA GLU A 72 -31.63 -33.95 -27.06
C GLU A 72 -31.80 -33.29 -25.69
N SER A 73 -30.78 -32.57 -25.20
CA SER A 73 -30.76 -31.93 -23.88
C SER A 73 -31.18 -30.46 -23.88
N ALA A 74 -32.11 -30.03 -24.76
CA ALA A 74 -32.75 -28.73 -24.62
C ALA A 74 -33.95 -28.85 -23.67
N PRO A 75 -33.86 -28.45 -22.39
CA PRO A 75 -35.02 -28.46 -21.52
C PRO A 75 -35.81 -27.18 -21.78
N ASP A 76 -37.04 -27.37 -22.22
CA ASP A 76 -38.09 -26.36 -22.22
C ASP A 76 -38.30 -25.86 -20.78
N LEU A 77 -37.84 -24.65 -20.47
CA LEU A 77 -37.91 -24.03 -19.15
C LEU A 77 -38.81 -22.80 -19.18
N HIS A 78 -40.07 -23.04 -19.53
CA HIS A 78 -41.17 -22.24 -19.01
C HIS A 78 -41.17 -22.31 -17.47
N GLY A 79 -40.91 -21.18 -16.81
CA GLY A 79 -41.48 -20.91 -15.49
C GLY A 79 -40.68 -21.31 -14.25
N LYS A 80 -39.42 -20.88 -14.11
CA LYS A 80 -38.86 -20.56 -12.77
C LYS A 80 -38.05 -19.27 -12.85
N ARG A 81 -38.62 -18.17 -12.36
CA ARG A 81 -37.87 -16.95 -12.02
C ARG A 81 -36.90 -17.31 -10.90
N SER A 82 -35.70 -17.76 -11.27
CA SER A 82 -34.57 -17.75 -10.37
C SER A 82 -34.23 -16.29 -10.09
N LEU A 83 -34.64 -15.80 -8.93
CA LEU A 83 -34.06 -14.59 -8.35
C LEU A 83 -32.60 -14.93 -8.00
N VAL A 84 -31.74 -14.86 -9.00
CA VAL A 84 -30.32 -14.70 -8.76
C VAL A 84 -30.19 -13.28 -8.21
N CYS A 85 -30.14 -13.15 -6.88
CA CYS A 85 -29.60 -11.96 -6.24
C CYS A 85 -28.14 -11.86 -6.66
N ARG A 86 -27.90 -11.28 -7.83
CA ARG A 86 -26.58 -10.85 -8.25
C ARG A 86 -26.27 -9.68 -7.32
N TYR A 87 -25.61 -9.96 -6.19
CA TYR A 87 -24.96 -8.94 -5.39
C TYR A 87 -23.88 -8.34 -6.28
N SER A 88 -24.29 -7.38 -7.09
CA SER A 88 -23.36 -6.41 -7.63
C SER A 88 -23.16 -5.47 -6.45
N PRO A 89 -21.99 -5.46 -5.78
CA PRO A 89 -21.69 -4.32 -4.95
C PRO A 89 -21.72 -3.17 -5.94
N GLN A 90 -22.75 -2.34 -5.85
CA GLN A 90 -22.63 -0.98 -6.35
C GLN A 90 -21.59 -0.35 -5.41
N PHE A 91 -20.30 -0.64 -5.66
CA PHE A 91 -19.27 0.34 -5.41
C PHE A 91 -19.60 1.47 -6.37
N SER A 92 -20.58 2.27 -5.96
CA SER A 92 -20.73 3.62 -6.44
C SER A 92 -19.35 4.23 -6.26
N ASN A 93 -18.69 4.54 -7.37
CA ASN A 93 -17.46 5.31 -7.41
C ASN A 93 -17.64 6.74 -6.84
N SER A 94 -18.76 7.03 -6.14
CA SER A 94 -18.81 8.11 -5.19
C SER A 94 -17.79 7.83 -4.09
N GLN A 95 -16.58 8.34 -4.27
CA GLN A 95 -15.62 8.52 -3.17
C GLN A 95 -16.39 9.19 -2.03
N VAL A 96 -16.73 8.44 -0.99
CA VAL A 96 -17.36 9.01 0.20
C VAL A 96 -16.30 9.93 0.79
N LYS A 97 -16.54 11.23 0.67
CA LYS A 97 -15.65 12.25 1.21
C LYS A 97 -15.75 12.24 2.73
N ALA A 98 -14.66 12.63 3.41
CA ALA A 98 -14.60 12.63 4.87
C ALA A 98 -15.73 13.44 5.55
N PHE A 99 -16.25 14.48 4.87
CA PHE A 99 -17.39 15.27 5.34
C PHE A 99 -18.03 16.05 4.18
N ALA A 100 -19.23 16.58 4.41
CA ALA A 100 -19.97 17.33 3.40
C ALA A 100 -19.28 18.67 3.06
N GLY A 101 -19.20 18.99 1.77
CA GLY A 101 -18.57 20.22 1.28
C GLY A 101 -17.06 20.13 1.04
N LEU A 102 -16.39 19.03 1.43
CA LEU A 102 -14.98 18.82 1.11
C LEU A 102 -14.76 18.82 -0.40
N VAL A 103 -13.81 19.61 -0.90
CA VAL A 103 -13.47 19.68 -2.32
C VAL A 103 -12.26 18.80 -2.58
N VAL A 104 -12.42 17.84 -3.50
CA VAL A 104 -11.33 16.99 -3.98
C VAL A 104 -11.30 17.11 -5.50
N LYS A 105 -10.38 17.93 -6.00
CA LYS A 105 -10.07 18.05 -7.42
C LYS A 105 -8.70 17.44 -7.66
N TYR A 106 -8.51 16.83 -8.82
CA TYR A 106 -7.23 16.25 -9.18
C TYR A 106 -6.54 17.08 -10.26
N GLU A 107 -5.23 17.15 -10.20
CA GLU A 107 -4.36 17.76 -11.20
C GLU A 107 -3.17 16.86 -11.47
N MET A 108 -2.61 16.96 -12.68
CA MET A 108 -1.36 16.29 -12.99
C MET A 108 -0.21 17.23 -12.61
N LYS A 109 0.68 16.80 -11.70
CA LYS A 109 1.84 17.58 -11.27
C LYS A 109 3.06 16.66 -11.14
N MET A 110 4.24 17.17 -11.46
CA MET A 110 5.49 16.52 -11.02
C MET A 110 5.70 16.77 -9.54
N PHE A 111 6.25 15.79 -8.82
CA PHE A 111 6.68 16.04 -7.44
C PHE A 111 7.77 17.11 -7.38
N ASP A 112 7.85 17.78 -6.23
CA ASP A 112 8.86 18.82 -6.02
C ASP A 112 10.26 18.19 -6.03
N PRO A 113 11.29 18.87 -6.56
CA PRO A 113 12.64 18.31 -6.61
C PRO A 113 13.18 18.16 -5.18
N PHE A 114 13.62 16.96 -4.81
CA PHE A 114 14.23 16.70 -3.51
C PHE A 114 15.35 17.70 -3.15
N PRO A 115 16.33 18.01 -4.03
CA PRO A 115 17.45 18.89 -3.67
C PRO A 115 17.05 20.32 -3.33
N THR A 116 15.92 20.81 -3.85
CA THR A 116 15.45 22.19 -3.66
C THR A 116 14.21 22.26 -2.78
N SER A 117 13.74 21.14 -2.23
CA SER A 117 12.53 21.09 -1.41
C SER A 117 12.81 21.63 -0.02
N VAL A 118 12.05 22.66 0.40
CA VAL A 118 12.11 23.22 1.77
C VAL A 118 11.78 22.20 2.85
N PHE A 119 11.07 21.12 2.50
CA PHE A 119 10.70 20.06 3.44
C PHE A 119 11.82 19.03 3.66
N SER A 120 12.85 19.03 2.81
CA SER A 120 13.91 18.01 2.76
C SER A 120 15.25 18.47 3.39
N GLY A 121 16.08 17.48 3.71
CA GLY A 121 17.41 17.68 4.29
C GLY A 121 17.41 17.93 5.80
N GLU A 122 18.54 18.46 6.28
CA GLU A 122 18.76 18.77 7.70
C GLU A 122 17.71 19.75 8.28
N PRO A 123 17.43 19.70 9.59
CA PRO A 123 16.57 20.67 10.24
C PRO A 123 17.11 22.11 10.13
N ARG A 124 16.33 22.97 9.48
CA ARG A 124 16.62 24.41 9.34
C ARG A 124 15.37 25.24 9.71
N PRO A 125 15.51 26.51 10.12
CA PRO A 125 14.37 27.35 10.52
C PRO A 125 13.27 27.42 9.46
N GLU A 126 13.62 27.60 8.19
CA GLU A 126 12.69 27.65 7.07
C GLU A 126 11.99 26.30 6.85
N SER A 127 12.71 25.19 7.02
CA SER A 127 12.12 23.84 6.95
C SER A 127 11.14 23.60 8.10
N ALA A 128 11.50 24.01 9.32
CA ALA A 128 10.63 23.91 10.48
C ALA A 128 9.34 24.73 10.31
N LEU A 129 9.44 25.94 9.76
CA LEU A 129 8.30 26.79 9.44
C LEU A 129 7.42 26.18 8.34
N ALA A 130 8.00 25.64 7.27
CA ALA A 130 7.26 24.96 6.22
C ALA A 130 6.46 23.77 6.77
N TRP A 131 7.09 22.90 7.58
CA TRP A 131 6.43 21.79 8.26
C TRP A 131 5.39 22.24 9.31
N HIS A 132 5.55 23.42 9.91
CA HIS A 132 4.55 24.00 10.79
C HIS A 132 3.31 24.43 10.00
N ASN A 133 3.52 25.16 8.90
CA ASN A 133 2.46 25.70 8.06
C ASN A 133 1.69 24.59 7.33
N LEU A 134 2.38 23.56 6.83
CA LEU A 134 1.74 22.41 6.18
C LEU A 134 0.78 21.66 7.10
N MET A 135 1.14 21.55 8.39
CA MET A 135 0.31 20.90 9.41
C MET A 135 -0.65 21.88 10.10
N ASN A 136 -0.61 23.16 9.73
CA ASN A 136 -1.54 24.12 10.28
C ASN A 136 -2.94 23.79 9.74
N ASN A 137 -3.95 24.04 10.56
CA ASN A 137 -5.33 23.76 10.22
C ASN A 137 -5.70 22.28 9.99
N MET A 138 -4.85 21.33 10.41
CA MET A 138 -5.10 19.90 10.25
C MET A 138 -6.32 19.35 10.99
N THR A 139 -6.72 20.01 12.07
CA THR A 139 -7.81 19.56 12.94
C THR A 139 -9.13 20.14 12.47
N VAL A 140 -10.11 19.28 12.24
CA VAL A 140 -11.44 19.65 11.78
C VAL A 140 -12.54 19.21 12.75
N ARG A 141 -13.65 19.93 12.72
CA ARG A 141 -14.92 19.61 13.37
C ARG A 141 -15.82 18.88 12.38
N VAL A 142 -16.19 17.66 12.70
CA VAL A 142 -17.13 16.84 11.92
C VAL A 142 -18.41 16.60 12.70
N THR A 143 -19.51 16.31 12.01
CA THR A 143 -20.78 15.98 12.66
C THR A 143 -20.84 14.50 13.05
N ARG A 144 -21.82 14.14 13.87
CA ARG A 144 -22.09 12.74 14.23
C ARG A 144 -22.42 11.92 13.00
N GLU A 145 -23.27 12.46 12.13
CA GLU A 145 -23.76 11.80 10.92
C GLU A 145 -22.61 11.53 9.94
N GLU A 146 -21.66 12.46 9.84
CA GLU A 146 -20.45 12.29 9.03
C GLU A 146 -19.58 11.14 9.56
N LEU A 147 -19.41 11.03 10.89
CA LEU A 147 -18.70 9.91 11.50
C LEU A 147 -19.41 8.57 11.30
N GLU A 148 -20.74 8.54 11.48
CA GLU A 148 -21.56 7.34 11.31
C GLU A 148 -21.53 6.84 9.85
N ALA A 149 -21.54 7.74 8.88
CA ALA A 149 -21.37 7.39 7.46
C ALA A 149 -20.04 6.67 7.16
N HIS A 150 -19.04 6.84 8.02
CA HIS A 150 -17.74 6.18 7.95
C HIS A 150 -17.58 5.03 8.97
N ASN A 151 -18.60 4.68 9.74
CA ASN A 151 -18.53 3.74 10.87
C ASN A 151 -17.42 4.10 11.87
N GLN A 152 -17.28 5.39 12.17
CA GLN A 152 -16.27 5.92 13.07
C GLN A 152 -16.90 6.60 14.29
N THR A 153 -16.10 6.78 15.32
CA THR A 153 -16.42 7.58 16.50
C THR A 153 -15.24 8.47 16.82
N SER A 154 -15.50 9.63 17.42
CA SER A 154 -14.42 10.48 17.91
C SER A 154 -14.82 11.25 19.17
N VAL A 155 -13.87 12.00 19.72
CA VAL A 155 -14.03 12.83 20.91
C VAL A 155 -14.93 14.03 20.58
N GLU A 156 -15.93 14.26 21.42
CA GLU A 156 -16.81 15.43 21.33
C GLU A 156 -16.04 16.72 21.67
N LEU A 157 -16.34 17.77 20.92
CA LEU A 157 -15.78 19.10 21.14
C LEU A 157 -16.71 19.93 22.04
N PRO A 158 -16.18 20.86 22.86
CA PRO A 158 -16.98 21.68 23.78
C PRO A 158 -18.09 22.48 23.08
N ASN A 159 -17.85 22.92 21.85
CA ASN A 159 -18.78 23.72 21.05
C ASN A 159 -19.59 22.88 20.03
N GLY A 160 -19.76 21.58 20.29
CA GLY A 160 -20.53 20.66 19.46
C GLY A 160 -19.75 20.02 18.31
N GLY A 161 -20.22 18.89 17.77
CA GLY A 161 -19.47 18.11 16.81
C GLY A 161 -18.25 17.40 17.42
N HIS A 162 -17.39 16.86 16.56
CA HIS A 162 -16.35 15.91 16.95
C HIS A 162 -15.00 16.26 16.35
N LEU A 163 -13.94 16.00 17.11
CA LEU A 163 -12.56 16.23 16.73
C LEU A 163 -12.13 15.20 15.68
N ALA A 164 -11.66 15.60 14.51
CA ALA A 164 -11.15 14.66 13.51
C ALA A 164 -10.00 15.25 12.70
N TRP A 165 -9.24 14.38 12.04
CA TRP A 165 -8.28 14.73 11.00
C TRP A 165 -8.73 14.09 9.68
N ILE A 166 -8.55 14.81 8.58
CA ILE A 166 -8.60 14.19 7.25
C ILE A 166 -7.43 13.19 7.17
N GLY A 167 -7.64 12.02 6.56
CA GLY A 167 -6.61 10.97 6.47
C GLY A 167 -5.26 11.46 5.92
N ALA A 168 -5.26 12.41 4.98
CA ALA A 168 -4.05 13.04 4.46
C ALA A 168 -3.21 13.72 5.56
N PHE A 169 -3.83 14.37 6.55
CA PHE A 169 -3.10 14.96 7.67
C PHE A 169 -2.53 13.91 8.62
N HIS A 170 -3.20 12.77 8.79
CA HIS A 170 -2.64 11.66 9.57
C HIS A 170 -1.38 11.09 8.89
N GLU A 171 -1.39 10.96 7.57
CA GLU A 171 -0.21 10.55 6.80
C GLU A 171 0.91 11.59 6.86
N LEU A 172 0.59 12.88 6.71
CA LEU A 172 1.59 13.95 6.86
C LEU A 172 2.18 14.01 8.28
N HIS A 173 1.37 13.74 9.32
CA HIS A 173 1.86 13.54 10.68
C HIS A 173 2.84 12.37 10.75
N CYS A 174 2.51 11.23 10.13
CA CYS A 174 3.41 10.08 10.04
C CYS A 174 4.74 10.43 9.37
N VAL A 175 4.71 11.12 8.22
CA VAL A 175 5.93 11.59 7.55
C VAL A 175 6.74 12.53 8.46
N LYS A 176 6.08 13.44 9.18
CA LYS A 176 6.73 14.34 10.13
C LYS A 176 7.38 13.59 11.30
N ILE A 177 6.76 12.51 11.80
CA ILE A 177 7.36 11.64 12.82
C ILE A 177 8.60 10.94 12.29
N LEU A 178 8.54 10.35 11.09
CA LEU A 178 9.69 9.71 10.45
C LEU A 178 10.84 10.69 10.22
N ARG A 179 10.54 11.92 9.78
CA ARG A 179 11.53 12.99 9.65
C ARG A 179 12.18 13.32 11.00
N ARG A 180 11.39 13.45 12.07
CA ARG A 180 11.93 13.72 13.41
C ARG A 180 12.78 12.57 13.94
N TRP A 181 12.45 11.33 13.56
CA TRP A 181 13.23 10.15 13.91
C TRP A 181 14.55 10.05 13.12
N ALA A 182 14.53 10.38 11.84
CA ALA A 182 15.71 10.44 10.98
C ALA A 182 16.73 11.47 11.51
N TRP A 183 16.25 12.57 12.09
CA TRP A 183 17.04 13.63 12.72
C TRP A 183 16.88 13.66 14.25
N ARG A 184 16.77 12.48 14.87
CA ARG A 184 16.47 12.36 16.32
C ARG A 184 17.53 13.01 17.20
N GLU A 185 18.79 13.03 16.77
CA GLU A 185 19.88 13.69 17.48
C GLU A 185 19.61 15.19 17.65
N HIS A 186 18.92 15.80 16.68
CA HIS A 186 18.47 17.21 16.74
C HIS A 186 17.14 17.37 17.49
N PHE A 187 16.13 16.54 17.19
CA PHE A 187 14.76 16.74 17.71
C PHE A 187 14.47 16.11 19.07
N MET A 188 15.30 15.17 19.48
CA MET A 188 15.14 14.36 20.68
C MET A 188 16.52 14.10 21.32
N PRO A 189 17.28 15.16 21.65
CA PRO A 189 18.57 14.98 22.30
C PRO A 189 18.38 14.26 23.64
N ASN A 190 19.29 13.34 23.95
CA ASN A 190 19.33 12.60 25.22
C ASN A 190 18.12 11.66 25.47
N LEU A 191 17.61 10.99 24.43
CA LEU A 191 16.60 9.93 24.60
C LEU A 191 17.10 8.82 25.52
N THR A 192 16.35 8.52 26.58
CA THR A 192 16.58 7.30 27.37
C THR A 192 16.21 6.06 26.56
N ALA A 193 16.73 4.89 26.95
CA ALA A 193 16.38 3.62 26.30
C ALA A 193 14.87 3.36 26.29
N HIS A 194 14.18 3.70 27.38
CA HIS A 194 12.72 3.56 27.48
C HIS A 194 11.98 4.52 26.52
N GLN A 195 12.38 5.79 26.48
CA GLN A 195 11.77 6.76 25.56
C GLN A 195 12.02 6.39 24.10
N LYS A 196 13.22 5.90 23.79
CA LYS A 196 13.58 5.40 22.47
C LYS A 196 12.67 4.23 22.06
N ALA A 197 12.48 3.24 22.93
CA ALA A 197 11.61 2.10 22.68
C ALA A 197 10.15 2.54 22.46
N HIS A 198 9.64 3.45 23.29
CA HIS A 198 8.31 4.02 23.11
C HIS A 198 8.17 4.78 21.78
N GLN A 199 9.17 5.57 21.40
CA GLN A 199 9.17 6.30 20.13
C GLN A 199 9.21 5.37 18.92
N MET A 200 9.91 4.23 19.03
CA MET A 200 9.95 3.21 17.96
C MET A 200 8.58 2.62 17.68
N VAL A 201 7.74 2.39 18.70
CA VAL A 201 6.34 1.93 18.48
C VAL A 201 5.57 2.92 17.59
N HIS A 202 5.78 4.22 17.79
CA HIS A 202 5.16 5.25 16.96
C HIS A 202 5.74 5.24 15.53
N VAL A 203 7.05 5.06 15.38
CA VAL A 203 7.71 4.92 14.07
C VAL A 203 7.15 3.73 13.30
N ASP A 204 7.03 2.57 13.93
CA ASP A 204 6.50 1.35 13.31
C ASP A 204 5.03 1.52 12.91
N HIS A 205 4.22 2.15 13.77
CA HIS A 205 2.85 2.53 13.43
C HIS A 205 2.78 3.44 12.20
N CYS A 206 3.65 4.46 12.14
CA CYS A 206 3.72 5.39 11.02
C CYS A 206 4.13 4.68 9.72
N LEU A 207 5.10 3.76 9.78
CA LEU A 207 5.52 2.97 8.62
C LEU A 207 4.38 2.10 8.10
N GLU A 208 3.66 1.41 8.99
CA GLU A 208 2.51 0.58 8.59
C GLU A 208 1.35 1.41 8.04
N ALA A 209 1.06 2.59 8.62
CA ALA A 209 0.05 3.50 8.10
C ALA A 209 0.38 3.96 6.68
N LEU A 210 1.64 4.38 6.43
CA LEU A 210 2.08 4.83 5.11
C LEU A 210 2.15 3.68 4.10
N ARG A 211 2.57 2.47 4.50
CA ARG A 211 2.54 1.27 3.65
C ARG A 211 1.11 0.95 3.21
N ASN A 212 0.16 0.91 4.14
CA ASN A 212 -1.24 0.66 3.82
C ASN A 212 -1.83 1.77 2.93
N ALA A 213 -1.49 3.03 3.17
CA ALA A 213 -1.93 4.14 2.33
C ALA A 213 -1.38 4.05 0.89
N ALA A 214 -0.13 3.64 0.72
CA ALA A 214 0.48 3.42 -0.58
C ALA A 214 -0.21 2.28 -1.36
N ILE A 215 -0.51 1.16 -0.71
CA ILE A 215 -1.23 0.04 -1.34
C ILE A 215 -2.68 0.41 -1.66
N CYS A 216 -3.36 1.10 -0.74
CA CYS A 216 -4.77 1.46 -0.89
C CYS A 216 -4.99 2.41 -2.08
N ARG A 217 -4.07 3.35 -2.31
CA ARG A 217 -4.19 4.32 -3.41
C ARG A 217 -3.45 3.93 -4.68
N ALA A 218 -2.47 3.02 -4.59
CA ALA A 218 -1.62 2.50 -5.65
C ALA A 218 -1.43 3.46 -6.83
N ASP A 219 -0.32 4.20 -6.86
CA ASP A 219 -0.05 5.10 -7.98
C ASP A 219 0.27 4.32 -9.26
N THR A 220 -0.70 4.28 -10.17
CA THR A 220 -0.57 3.62 -11.48
C THR A 220 -0.32 4.61 -12.61
N GLN A 221 -0.08 5.89 -12.34
CA GLN A 221 0.09 6.93 -13.36
C GLN A 221 1.55 7.16 -13.75
N ALA A 222 2.48 6.77 -12.88
CA ALA A 222 3.91 6.93 -13.09
C ALA A 222 4.64 5.59 -13.06
N LEU A 223 5.72 5.48 -13.84
CA LEU A 223 6.65 4.36 -13.78
C LEU A 223 7.94 4.81 -13.09
N ALA A 224 8.37 4.03 -12.10
CA ALA A 224 9.72 4.10 -11.57
C ALA A 224 10.66 3.39 -12.57
N VAL A 225 11.40 4.17 -13.37
CA VAL A 225 12.29 3.65 -14.42
C VAL A 225 13.74 3.63 -13.95
N PHE A 226 14.58 2.84 -14.62
CA PHE A 226 15.99 2.66 -14.27
C PHE A 226 16.90 3.28 -15.33
N LYS A 227 18.14 3.58 -14.94
CA LYS A 227 19.21 4.07 -15.81
C LYS A 227 20.51 3.32 -15.53
N TRP A 228 21.40 3.31 -16.51
CA TRP A 228 22.78 2.90 -16.32
C TRP A 228 23.60 4.06 -15.76
N ASP A 229 24.47 3.78 -14.80
CA ASP A 229 25.48 4.71 -14.33
C ASP A 229 26.86 4.04 -14.46
N PRO A 230 27.85 4.67 -15.13
CA PRO A 230 29.16 4.06 -15.32
C PRO A 230 29.90 3.70 -14.01
N SER A 231 29.52 4.32 -12.89
CA SER A 231 30.12 4.06 -11.58
C SER A 231 29.48 2.89 -10.83
N MET A 232 28.38 2.32 -11.35
CA MET A 232 27.62 1.28 -10.67
C MET A 232 27.56 -0.02 -11.49
N PRO A 233 27.71 -1.18 -10.84
CA PRO A 233 27.62 -2.48 -11.53
C PRO A 233 26.19 -2.88 -11.90
N GLN A 234 25.17 -2.21 -11.34
CA GLN A 234 23.75 -2.53 -11.51
C GLN A 234 22.92 -1.32 -11.97
N PRO A 235 21.74 -1.53 -12.59
CA PRO A 235 20.83 -0.44 -12.92
C PRO A 235 20.45 0.36 -11.67
N MET A 236 20.52 1.69 -11.76
CA MET A 236 20.07 2.58 -10.71
C MET A 236 18.67 3.10 -11.00
N LEU A 237 17.92 3.42 -9.96
CA LEU A 237 16.67 4.15 -10.11
C LEU A 237 16.94 5.50 -10.80
N ASN A 238 16.20 5.78 -11.86
CA ASN A 238 16.23 7.08 -12.51
C ASN A 238 15.36 8.05 -11.70
N THR A 239 16.00 9.04 -11.10
CA THR A 239 15.34 10.07 -10.28
C THR A 239 14.71 11.19 -11.11
N HIS A 240 14.63 11.03 -12.44
CA HIS A 240 13.88 11.96 -13.29
C HIS A 240 12.42 12.04 -12.83
N ARG A 241 11.91 13.26 -12.74
CA ARG A 241 10.57 13.52 -12.23
C ARG A 241 9.53 13.13 -13.27
N THR A 242 8.50 12.43 -12.82
CA THR A 242 7.38 12.00 -13.65
C THR A 242 6.10 12.70 -13.20
N MET A 243 5.08 12.67 -14.06
CA MET A 243 3.78 13.28 -13.76
C MET A 243 2.97 12.32 -12.90
N HIS A 244 2.42 12.83 -11.81
CA HIS A 244 1.54 12.09 -10.90
C HIS A 244 0.16 12.74 -10.87
N ARG A 245 -0.88 11.94 -10.66
CA ARG A 245 -2.24 12.45 -10.41
C ARG A 245 -2.36 12.82 -8.93
N CYS A 246 -2.30 14.11 -8.64
CA CYS A 246 -2.32 14.66 -7.29
C CYS A 246 -3.66 15.30 -6.98
N VAL A 247 -4.04 15.35 -5.70
CA VAL A 247 -5.12 16.22 -5.25
C VAL A 247 -4.61 17.66 -5.34
N ASN A 248 -5.43 18.57 -5.88
CA ASN A 248 -5.19 20.01 -5.79
C ASN A 248 -5.31 20.40 -4.30
N TRP A 249 -4.16 20.52 -3.65
CA TRP A 249 -4.06 20.70 -2.21
C TRP A 249 -4.74 21.99 -1.76
N ASP A 250 -4.51 23.10 -2.46
CA ASP A 250 -5.07 24.40 -2.10
C ASP A 250 -6.61 24.39 -2.16
N ALA A 251 -7.21 23.81 -3.20
CA ALA A 251 -8.66 23.71 -3.29
C ALA A 251 -9.26 22.85 -2.17
N MET A 252 -8.58 21.75 -1.78
CA MET A 252 -8.98 20.96 -0.63
C MET A 252 -8.83 21.77 0.67
N MET A 253 -7.72 22.50 0.80
CA MET A 253 -7.43 23.31 1.98
C MET A 253 -8.49 24.40 2.16
N THR A 254 -8.80 25.18 1.13
CA THR A 254 -9.86 26.20 1.20
C THR A 254 -11.21 25.61 1.60
N SER A 255 -11.55 24.40 1.13
CA SER A 255 -12.86 23.81 1.44
C SER A 255 -13.06 23.31 2.87
N HIS A 256 -11.99 23.12 3.66
CA HIS A 256 -12.10 22.69 5.06
C HIS A 256 -11.87 23.82 6.08
N GLU A 257 -11.50 25.03 5.65
CA GLU A 257 -11.19 26.15 6.54
C GLU A 257 -12.32 26.45 7.53
N SER A 258 -13.58 26.40 7.07
CA SER A 258 -14.76 26.64 7.91
C SER A 258 -14.97 25.60 9.02
N ARG A 259 -14.27 24.47 8.94
CA ARG A 259 -14.37 23.35 9.89
C ARG A 259 -13.19 23.34 10.86
N PHE A 260 -12.21 24.22 10.69
CA PHE A 260 -10.98 24.23 11.49
C PHE A 260 -11.27 24.36 12.99
N VAL A 261 -10.59 23.53 13.79
CA VAL A 261 -10.57 23.61 15.25
C VAL A 261 -9.23 24.14 15.70
N SER A 262 -9.24 25.26 16.43
CA SER A 262 -8.02 25.93 16.84
C SER A 262 -7.16 25.08 17.78
N LYS A 263 -5.84 25.29 17.75
CA LYS A 263 -4.93 24.62 18.70
C LYS A 263 -5.27 24.95 20.15
N GLU A 264 -5.77 26.16 20.40
CA GLU A 264 -6.22 26.60 21.72
C GLU A 264 -7.45 25.81 22.20
N GLU A 265 -8.45 25.62 21.34
CA GLU A 265 -9.63 24.82 21.68
C GLU A 265 -9.23 23.38 22.03
N VAL A 266 -8.36 22.77 21.23
CA VAL A 266 -7.85 21.41 21.51
C VAL A 266 -7.02 21.39 22.81
N ALA A 267 -6.18 22.39 23.05
CA ALA A 267 -5.34 22.46 24.26
C ALA A 267 -6.17 22.65 25.55
N ASN A 268 -7.35 23.25 25.44
CA ASN A 268 -8.27 23.44 26.55
C ASN A 268 -9.07 22.16 26.88
N MET A 269 -9.05 21.14 26.02
CA MET A 269 -9.70 19.86 26.30
C MET A 269 -9.01 19.12 27.45
N LYS A 270 -9.80 18.47 28.30
CA LYS A 270 -9.33 17.58 29.38
C LYS A 270 -9.81 16.17 29.12
N ASN A 271 -8.93 15.19 29.33
CA ASN A 271 -9.30 13.79 29.21
C ASN A 271 -10.07 13.39 30.48
N PRO A 272 -11.39 13.12 30.39
CA PRO A 272 -12.20 12.79 31.57
C PRO A 272 -11.82 11.43 32.18
N LEU A 273 -11.11 10.58 31.43
CA LEU A 273 -10.66 9.26 31.89
C LEU A 273 -9.27 9.32 32.55
N TYR A 274 -8.60 10.48 32.54
CA TYR A 274 -7.28 10.63 33.12
C TYR A 274 -7.36 11.03 34.59
N ASP A 275 -6.80 10.20 35.48
CA ASP A 275 -6.66 10.56 36.89
C ASP A 275 -5.50 11.55 37.08
N TYR A 276 -5.85 12.83 37.16
CA TYR A 276 -4.88 13.92 37.28
C TYR A 276 -4.16 13.92 38.64
N GLU A 277 -4.81 13.52 39.72
CA GLU A 277 -4.26 13.61 41.08
C GLU A 277 -3.35 12.42 41.40
N ALA A 278 -3.74 11.20 41.02
CA ALA A 278 -2.90 10.02 41.18
C ALA A 278 -1.59 10.15 40.38
N ASN A 279 -1.68 10.64 39.13
CA ASN A 279 -0.51 10.78 38.28
C ASN A 279 0.40 11.95 38.68
N LYS A 280 -0.14 13.04 39.23
CA LYS A 280 0.66 14.12 39.82
C LYS A 280 1.47 13.62 41.00
N SER A 281 0.85 12.79 41.85
CA SER A 281 1.51 12.16 43.00
C SER A 281 2.64 11.21 42.58
N ASN A 282 2.43 10.41 41.53
CA ASN A 282 3.46 9.51 40.99
C ASN A 282 4.65 10.26 40.39
N LYS A 283 4.40 11.32 39.60
CA LYS A 283 5.47 12.17 39.05
C LYS A 283 6.28 12.90 40.12
N LEU A 284 5.67 13.28 41.24
CA LEU A 284 6.40 13.86 42.37
C LEU A 284 7.32 12.82 43.02
N LYS A 285 6.83 11.59 43.21
CA LYS A 285 7.63 10.50 43.77
C LYS A 285 8.82 10.13 42.89
N GLU A 286 8.64 10.08 41.57
CA GLU A 286 9.72 9.81 40.60
C GLU A 286 10.78 10.93 40.53
N ARG A 287 10.46 12.15 40.95
CA ARG A 287 11.39 13.29 40.98
C ARG A 287 12.14 13.44 42.30
N LEU A 288 11.64 12.82 43.37
CA LEU A 288 12.16 12.94 44.73
C LEU A 288 12.89 11.67 45.21
N GLY A 289 12.87 10.60 44.42
CA GLY A 289 13.66 9.38 44.61
C GLY A 289 14.75 9.26 43.55
#